data_AF-A0A562RJW8-F1
#
_entry.id   AF-A0A562RJW8-F1
#
_cell.length_a   1.000
_cell.length_b   1.000
_cell.length_c   1.000
_cell.angle_alpha   90.00
_cell.angle_beta   90.00
_cell.angle_gamma   90.00
#
_symmetry.space_group_name_H-M   'P 1'
#
loop_
_entity.id
_entity.type
_entity.pdbx_description
1 polymer ?
#
loop_
_entity_poly.entity_id
_entity_poly.type
_entity_poly.pdbx_seq_one_letter_code
_entity_poly.pdbx_strand_id
1 'polypeptide(L)'
;MPAFLPPVSPGDRRLIDYRPELELPAGAATASPVRDEYGEMDFAARLLEARSAEELRPVLRDLANRAAGDREAVAALRDPVVRVLDRAARLVFPLDATRAPADLKRKAAGIFGLELEGLSPEDKEFEVARRFVRLATDASEAALARAGRAPEAALQQGLVQAARRNAPGLLRQRAAADAWPTAGQ
;
A
#
# COMPACT_ATOMS: atom_id res chain seq x y z
N MET A 1 -50.51 -31.98 -42.49
CA MET A 1 -51.57 -31.76 -41.48
C MET A 1 -50.89 -31.23 -40.22
N PRO A 2 -51.33 -30.06 -39.69
CA PRO A 2 -50.48 -29.11 -38.96
C PRO A 2 -50.52 -29.29 -37.43
N ALA A 3 -49.52 -28.76 -36.73
CA ALA A 3 -49.69 -28.27 -35.35
C ALA A 3 -48.95 -26.93 -35.21
N PHE A 4 -49.76 -25.88 -35.03
CA PHE A 4 -49.39 -24.48 -34.90
C PHE A 4 -49.02 -24.21 -33.44
N LEU A 5 -47.76 -23.85 -33.18
CA LEU A 5 -47.34 -23.27 -31.90
C LEU A 5 -47.43 -21.74 -31.99
N PRO A 6 -48.09 -21.05 -31.06
CA PRO A 6 -48.19 -19.59 -31.09
C PRO A 6 -46.83 -18.94 -30.77
N PRO A 7 -46.53 -17.75 -31.33
CA PRO A 7 -45.33 -17.02 -30.98
C PRO A 7 -45.45 -16.44 -29.56
N VAL A 8 -44.47 -16.75 -28.72
CA VAL A 8 -44.29 -16.07 -27.43
C VAL A 8 -43.89 -14.61 -27.68
N SER A 9 -44.70 -13.69 -27.17
CA SER A 9 -44.44 -12.25 -27.24
C SER A 9 -43.23 -11.87 -26.36
N PRO A 10 -42.28 -11.07 -26.85
CA PRO A 10 -41.10 -10.68 -26.08
C PRO A 10 -41.42 -9.44 -25.22
N GLY A 11 -42.27 -9.63 -24.20
CA GLY A 11 -42.67 -8.55 -23.28
C GLY A 11 -42.00 -8.61 -21.91
N ASP A 12 -41.96 -9.77 -21.27
CA ASP A 12 -41.75 -9.84 -19.81
C ASP A 12 -40.58 -10.74 -19.39
N ARG A 13 -39.39 -10.50 -19.97
CA ARG A 13 -38.13 -11.13 -19.52
C ARG A 13 -36.99 -10.15 -19.25
N ARG A 14 -37.24 -8.83 -19.25
CA ARG A 14 -36.20 -7.81 -19.06
C ARG A 14 -35.96 -7.45 -17.59
N LEU A 15 -35.94 -8.42 -16.68
CA LEU A 15 -35.55 -8.15 -15.29
C LEU A 15 -34.68 -9.23 -14.63
N ILE A 16 -34.21 -10.23 -15.38
CA ILE A 16 -33.31 -11.27 -14.84
C ILE A 16 -31.95 -11.32 -15.56
N ASP A 17 -31.76 -10.51 -16.60
CA ASP A 17 -30.51 -10.41 -17.34
C ASP A 17 -29.74 -9.12 -17.00
N TYR A 18 -29.74 -8.69 -15.73
CA TYR A 18 -28.70 -7.77 -15.29
C TYR A 18 -27.41 -8.58 -15.06
N ARG A 19 -26.77 -8.94 -16.17
CA ARG A 19 -25.36 -9.29 -16.19
C ARG A 19 -24.65 -7.98 -16.52
N PRO A 20 -23.99 -7.31 -15.57
CA PRO A 20 -23.21 -6.14 -15.93
C PRO A 20 -22.06 -6.61 -16.82
N GLU A 21 -22.24 -6.56 -18.14
CA GLU A 21 -21.11 -6.55 -19.06
C GLU A 21 -20.33 -5.27 -18.78
N LEU A 22 -19.35 -5.37 -17.88
CA LEU A 22 -18.25 -4.43 -17.80
C LEU A 22 -17.54 -4.45 -19.16
N GLU A 23 -17.97 -3.59 -20.09
CA GLU A 23 -17.13 -3.16 -21.20
C GLU A 23 -15.92 -2.43 -20.59
N LEU A 24 -14.93 -3.23 -20.21
CA LEU A 24 -13.62 -2.72 -19.83
C LEU A 24 -12.98 -2.18 -21.11
N PRO A 25 -12.70 -0.86 -21.21
CA PRO A 25 -11.94 -0.36 -22.34
C PRO A 25 -10.62 -1.12 -22.41
N ALA A 26 -10.30 -1.68 -23.58
CA ALA A 26 -9.15 -2.54 -23.85
C ALA A 26 -7.76 -1.86 -23.70
N GLY A 27 -7.68 -0.78 -22.92
CA GLY A 27 -6.49 -0.02 -22.61
C GLY A 27 -6.40 0.49 -21.17
N ALA A 28 -7.30 0.06 -20.26
CA ALA A 28 -7.09 0.25 -18.83
C ALA A 28 -5.96 -0.69 -18.39
N ALA A 29 -4.71 -0.25 -18.53
CA ALA A 29 -3.58 -0.88 -17.87
C ALA A 29 -4.00 -1.12 -16.43
N THR A 30 -4.18 -2.39 -16.06
CA THR A 30 -4.68 -2.80 -14.76
C THR A 30 -3.80 -2.13 -13.72
N ALA A 31 -4.29 -1.07 -13.08
CA ALA A 31 -3.65 -0.55 -11.89
C ALA A 31 -3.46 -1.76 -10.97
N SER A 32 -2.25 -1.93 -10.40
CA SER A 32 -2.02 -3.01 -9.45
C SER A 32 -3.20 -3.03 -8.47
N PRO A 33 -3.77 -4.19 -8.10
CA PRO A 33 -4.95 -4.28 -7.23
C PRO A 33 -4.73 -3.70 -5.81
N VAL A 34 -3.53 -3.20 -5.52
CA VAL A 34 -3.21 -2.40 -4.32
C VAL A 34 -3.46 -0.90 -4.52
N ARG A 35 -3.39 -0.46 -5.77
CA ARG A 35 -3.40 0.94 -6.19
C ARG A 35 -4.80 1.45 -6.52
N ASP A 36 -5.76 0.55 -6.71
CA ASP A 36 -7.16 0.91 -6.65
C ASP A 36 -7.54 1.30 -5.21
N GLU A 37 -8.56 2.14 -5.08
CA GLU A 37 -8.96 2.72 -3.80
C GLU A 37 -9.35 1.65 -2.78
N TYR A 38 -10.06 0.60 -3.23
CA TYR A 38 -10.52 -0.48 -2.36
C TYR A 38 -9.34 -1.31 -1.83
N GLY A 39 -8.37 -1.64 -2.68
CA GLY A 39 -7.16 -2.34 -2.30
C GLY A 39 -6.30 -1.55 -1.32
N GLU A 40 -6.17 -0.24 -1.54
CA GLU A 40 -5.47 0.63 -0.59
C GLU A 40 -6.16 0.63 0.78
N MET A 41 -7.49 0.75 0.80
CA MET A 41 -8.29 0.74 2.03
C MET A 41 -8.23 -0.61 2.76
N ASP A 42 -8.29 -1.73 2.03
CA ASP A 42 -8.16 -3.09 2.60
C ASP A 42 -6.82 -3.27 3.32
N PHE A 43 -5.72 -2.93 2.65
CA PHE A 43 -4.40 -3.03 3.28
C PHE A 43 -4.24 -2.07 4.47
N ALA A 44 -4.79 -0.86 4.38
CA ALA A 44 -4.77 0.08 5.49
C ALA A 44 -5.52 -0.47 6.72
N ALA A 45 -6.69 -1.07 6.53
CA ALA A 45 -7.45 -1.70 7.60
C ALA A 45 -6.67 -2.86 8.22
N ARG A 46 -6.13 -3.77 7.40
CA ARG A 46 -5.34 -4.92 7.86
C ARG A 46 -4.08 -4.52 8.63
N LEU A 47 -3.44 -3.40 8.26
CA LEU A 47 -2.30 -2.85 9.01
C LEU A 47 -2.70 -2.38 10.40
N LEU A 48 -3.87 -1.76 10.54
CA LEU A 48 -4.38 -1.30 11.84
C LEU A 48 -4.93 -2.44 12.70
N GLU A 49 -5.41 -3.51 12.07
CA GLU A 49 -5.87 -4.71 12.76
C GLU A 49 -4.73 -5.53 13.35
N ALA A 50 -3.52 -5.44 12.78
CA ALA A 50 -2.35 -6.17 13.26
C ALA A 50 -1.91 -5.67 14.66
N ARG A 51 -2.08 -6.52 15.68
CA ARG A 51 -1.77 -6.21 17.08
C ARG A 51 -0.42 -6.74 17.56
N SER A 52 0.41 -7.20 16.62
CA SER A 52 1.69 -7.81 16.93
C SER A 52 2.61 -7.79 15.71
N ALA A 53 3.90 -7.98 16.00
CA ALA A 53 4.94 -8.26 15.01
C ALA A 53 4.57 -9.43 14.08
N GLU A 54 4.06 -10.49 14.68
CA GLU A 54 3.69 -11.73 14.02
C GLU A 54 2.51 -11.55 13.07
N GLU A 55 1.53 -10.70 13.43
CA GLU A 55 0.36 -10.37 12.59
C GLU A 55 0.68 -9.36 11.49
N LEU A 56 1.59 -8.41 11.74
CA LEU A 56 1.95 -7.39 10.77
C LEU A 56 2.72 -7.98 9.58
N ARG A 57 3.64 -8.91 9.86
CA ARG A 57 4.53 -9.49 8.84
C ARG A 57 3.81 -10.16 7.65
N PRO A 58 2.76 -10.97 7.83
CA PRO A 58 2.00 -11.51 6.69
C PRO A 58 1.28 -10.41 5.88
N VAL A 59 0.76 -9.36 6.52
CA VAL A 59 0.15 -8.21 5.81
C VAL A 59 1.16 -7.52 4.90
N LEU A 60 2.36 -7.24 5.42
CA LEU A 60 3.45 -6.62 4.66
C LEU A 60 3.93 -7.50 3.51
N ARG A 61 3.98 -8.82 3.73
CA ARG A 61 4.33 -9.77 2.68
C ARG A 61 3.29 -9.78 1.57
N ASP A 62 2.00 -9.83 1.90
CA ASP A 62 0.94 -9.78 0.90
C ASP A 62 0.95 -8.47 0.10
N LEU A 63 1.25 -7.36 0.78
CA LEU A 63 1.38 -6.05 0.16
C LEU A 63 2.52 -6.02 -0.85
N ALA A 64 3.71 -6.46 -0.43
CA ALA A 64 4.88 -6.56 -1.31
C ALA A 64 4.60 -7.50 -2.49
N ASN A 65 3.90 -8.62 -2.27
CA ASN A 65 3.56 -9.57 -3.33
C ASN A 65 2.65 -8.95 -4.39
N ARG A 66 1.59 -8.25 -3.98
CA ARG A 66 0.67 -7.62 -4.94
C ARG A 66 1.27 -6.40 -5.63
N ALA A 67 2.10 -5.62 -4.93
CA ALA A 67 2.83 -4.50 -5.55
C ALA A 67 3.81 -5.01 -6.63
N ALA A 68 4.32 -6.23 -6.45
CA ALA A 68 5.38 -6.77 -7.27
C ALA A 68 4.94 -7.61 -8.48
N GLY A 69 3.79 -8.28 -8.35
CA GLY A 69 3.31 -9.25 -9.34
C GLY A 69 4.18 -10.52 -9.44
N ASP A 70 3.91 -11.34 -10.44
CA ASP A 70 4.43 -12.72 -10.56
C ASP A 70 5.81 -12.83 -11.27
N ARG A 71 6.73 -11.87 -11.07
CA ARG A 71 8.04 -11.91 -11.75
C ARG A 71 9.09 -12.63 -10.90
N GLU A 72 9.92 -13.48 -11.49
CA GLU A 72 10.99 -14.21 -10.76
C GLU A 72 11.97 -13.27 -10.04
N ALA A 73 12.34 -12.16 -10.67
CA ALA A 73 13.20 -11.13 -10.08
C ALA A 73 12.62 -10.49 -8.79
N VAL A 74 11.31 -10.64 -8.57
CA VAL A 74 10.61 -10.24 -7.34
C VAL A 74 10.99 -11.16 -6.19
N ALA A 75 11.18 -12.45 -6.44
CA ALA A 75 11.45 -13.42 -5.38
C ALA A 75 12.72 -13.05 -4.60
N ALA A 76 13.78 -12.65 -5.31
CA ALA A 76 15.05 -12.22 -4.70
C ALA A 76 14.93 -10.92 -3.87
N LEU A 77 14.03 -10.02 -4.27
CA LEU A 77 13.83 -8.73 -3.60
C LEU A 77 12.77 -8.76 -2.51
N ARG A 78 11.93 -9.80 -2.45
CA ARG A 78 10.78 -9.90 -1.55
C ARG A 78 11.18 -9.84 -0.08
N ASP A 79 12.08 -10.71 0.34
CA ASP A 79 12.51 -10.77 1.75
C ASP A 79 13.21 -9.48 2.20
N PRO A 80 14.15 -8.90 1.42
CA PRO A 80 14.70 -7.57 1.71
C PRO A 80 13.63 -6.48 1.83
N VAL A 81 12.67 -6.42 0.90
CA VAL A 81 11.56 -5.45 0.92
C VAL A 81 10.74 -5.62 2.20
N VAL A 82 10.26 -6.84 2.48
CA VAL A 82 9.42 -7.12 3.66
C VAL A 82 10.16 -6.78 4.96
N ARG A 83 11.46 -7.08 5.05
CA ARG A 83 12.27 -6.74 6.23
C ARG A 83 12.36 -5.22 6.45
N VAL A 84 12.55 -4.44 5.38
CA VAL A 84 12.61 -2.98 5.50
C VAL A 84 11.24 -2.40 5.84
N LEU A 85 10.18 -2.91 5.19
CA LEU A 85 8.81 -2.50 5.50
C LEU A 85 8.41 -2.83 6.94
N ASP A 86 8.81 -3.98 7.48
CA ASP A 86 8.56 -4.36 8.87
C ASP A 86 9.20 -3.36 9.84
N ARG A 87 10.48 -3.03 9.62
CA ARG A 87 11.16 -2.01 10.43
C ARG A 87 10.48 -0.64 10.32
N ALA A 88 10.08 -0.24 9.11
CA ALA A 88 9.41 1.04 8.90
C ALA A 88 8.02 1.08 9.56
N ALA A 89 7.25 0.01 9.45
CA ALA A 89 5.93 -0.12 10.04
C ALA A 89 5.99 -0.01 11.56
N ARG A 90 6.97 -0.64 12.23
CA ARG A 90 7.14 -0.52 13.69
C ARG A 90 7.44 0.90 14.19
N LEU A 91 7.92 1.79 13.33
CA LEU A 91 8.14 3.20 13.67
C LEU A 91 6.85 4.03 13.59
N VAL A 92 5.81 3.50 12.93
CA VAL A 92 4.56 4.19 12.62
C VAL A 92 3.38 3.59 13.39
N PHE A 93 3.33 2.26 13.46
CA PHE A 93 2.32 1.47 14.15
C PHE A 93 2.96 0.84 15.40
N PRO A 94 2.54 1.25 16.61
CA PRO A 94 3.02 0.64 17.83
C PRO A 94 2.25 -0.67 18.05
N LEU A 95 2.89 -1.77 17.68
CA LEU A 95 2.29 -3.11 17.71
C LEU A 95 1.99 -3.60 19.13
N ASP A 96 2.58 -2.98 20.16
CA ASP A 96 2.43 -3.42 21.56
C ASP A 96 1.57 -2.46 22.42
N ALA A 97 0.90 -1.47 21.80
CA ALA A 97 0.16 -0.43 22.54
C ALA A 97 -1.36 -0.49 22.32
N THR A 98 -2.11 -0.38 23.42
CA THR A 98 -3.59 -0.25 23.44
C THR A 98 -4.13 1.06 22.84
N ARG A 99 -3.26 1.93 22.35
CA ARG A 99 -3.51 3.07 21.44
C ARG A 99 -2.14 3.68 21.12
N ALA A 100 -1.92 4.14 19.90
CA ALA A 100 -0.70 4.86 19.60
C ALA A 100 -0.61 6.15 20.44
N PRO A 101 0.49 6.38 21.19
CA PRO A 101 0.67 7.63 21.93
C PRO A 101 0.50 8.83 20.99
N ALA A 102 -0.11 9.92 21.47
CA ALA A 102 -0.35 11.12 20.65
C ALA A 102 0.93 11.64 19.97
N ASP A 103 2.08 11.46 20.62
CA ASP A 103 3.41 11.83 20.13
C ASP A 103 3.82 11.01 18.90
N LEU A 104 3.45 9.73 18.86
CA LEU A 104 3.72 8.86 17.72
C LEU A 104 2.88 9.27 16.51
N LYS A 105 1.60 9.62 16.72
CA LYS A 105 0.73 10.12 15.64
C LYS A 105 1.27 11.41 15.03
N ARG A 106 1.73 12.36 15.86
CA ARG A 106 2.37 13.60 15.38
C ARG A 106 3.66 13.30 14.60
N LYS A 107 4.47 12.35 15.08
CA LYS A 107 5.69 11.93 14.38
C LYS A 107 5.38 11.29 13.03
N ALA A 108 4.38 10.41 12.95
CA ALA A 108 3.93 9.80 11.71
C ALA A 108 3.41 10.86 10.73
N ALA A 109 2.59 11.80 11.20
CA ALA A 109 2.12 12.93 10.38
C ALA A 109 3.28 13.74 9.78
N GLY A 110 4.28 14.08 10.59
CA GLY A 110 5.47 14.81 10.12
C GLY A 110 6.34 14.01 9.14
N ILE A 111 6.45 12.69 9.34
CA ILE A 111 7.12 11.75 8.41
C ILE A 111 6.42 11.78 7.04
N PHE A 112 5.09 11.65 7.05
CA PHE A 112 4.28 11.53 5.84
C PHE A 112 3.88 12.87 5.21
N GLY A 113 4.10 13.98 5.92
CA GLY A 113 3.62 15.30 5.51
C GLY A 113 2.09 15.39 5.46
N LEU A 114 1.43 14.78 6.44
CA LEU A 114 -0.03 14.74 6.53
C LEU A 114 -0.55 15.86 7.43
N GLU A 115 -1.56 16.57 6.95
CA GLU A 115 -2.37 17.47 7.76
C GLU A 115 -3.50 16.66 8.39
N LEU A 116 -3.37 16.40 9.70
CA LEU A 116 -4.30 15.56 10.46
C LEU A 116 -5.21 16.37 11.37
N GLU A 117 -5.22 17.70 11.25
CA GLU A 117 -6.05 18.57 12.08
C GLU A 117 -7.55 18.34 11.81
N GLY A 118 -8.38 18.46 12.84
CA GLY A 118 -9.83 18.29 12.72
C GLY A 118 -10.34 16.84 12.56
N LEU A 119 -9.47 15.86 12.28
CA LEU A 119 -9.86 14.44 12.18
C LEU A 119 -10.08 13.80 13.56
N SER A 120 -10.90 12.73 13.60
CA SER A 120 -11.02 11.87 14.77
C SER A 120 -9.70 11.08 15.02
N PRO A 121 -9.43 10.59 16.24
CA PRO A 121 -8.24 9.78 16.51
C PRO A 121 -8.11 8.55 15.61
N GLU A 122 -9.22 7.94 15.23
CA GLU A 122 -9.34 6.76 14.38
C GLU A 122 -9.08 7.11 12.91
N ASP A 123 -9.68 8.20 12.39
CA ASP A 123 -9.44 8.66 11.02
C ASP A 123 -7.98 9.03 10.78
N LYS A 124 -7.30 9.59 11.80
CA LYS A 124 -5.87 9.88 11.75
C LYS A 124 -5.03 8.63 11.55
N GLU A 125 -5.36 7.56 12.26
CA GLU A 125 -4.65 6.28 12.15
C GLU A 125 -4.86 5.67 10.76
N PHE A 126 -6.09 5.75 10.26
CA PHE A 126 -6.42 5.25 8.93
C PHE A 126 -5.69 6.02 7.81
N GLU A 127 -5.65 7.34 7.86
CA GLU A 127 -4.92 8.15 6.87
C GLU A 127 -3.41 7.89 6.91
N VAL A 128 -2.83 7.71 8.10
CA VAL A 128 -1.44 7.27 8.25
C VAL A 128 -1.24 5.88 7.63
N ALA A 129 -2.16 4.94 7.86
CA ALA A 129 -2.11 3.59 7.31
C ALA A 129 -2.16 3.60 5.77
N ARG A 130 -3.12 4.32 5.18
CA ARG A 130 -3.21 4.49 3.72
C ARG A 130 -1.93 5.07 3.14
N ARG A 131 -1.35 6.07 3.80
CA ARG A 131 -0.12 6.71 3.34
C ARG A 131 1.09 5.78 3.42
N PHE A 132 1.14 4.93 4.45
CA PHE A 132 2.13 3.85 4.54
C PHE A 132 1.95 2.83 3.41
N VAL A 133 0.72 2.40 3.10
CA VAL A 133 0.44 1.50 1.96
C VAL A 133 0.98 2.09 0.66
N ARG A 134 0.68 3.37 0.36
CA ARG A 134 1.20 4.06 -0.82
C ARG A 134 2.74 4.08 -0.87
N LEU A 135 3.39 4.38 0.27
CA LEU A 135 4.85 4.34 0.37
C LEU A 135 5.41 2.95 0.07
N ALA A 136 4.84 1.91 0.66
CA ALA A 136 5.30 0.53 0.52
C ALA A 136 5.10 0.01 -0.91
N THR A 137 3.97 0.32 -1.53
CA THR A 137 3.68 -0.03 -2.93
C THR A 137 4.66 0.66 -3.87
N ASP A 138 4.80 1.99 -3.78
CA ASP A 138 5.73 2.74 -4.63
C ASP A 138 7.18 2.29 -4.43
N ALA A 139 7.58 1.95 -3.19
CA ALA A 139 8.94 1.48 -2.89
C ALA A 139 9.21 0.10 -3.52
N SER A 140 8.24 -0.80 -3.42
CA SER A 140 8.32 -2.15 -3.98
C SER A 140 8.40 -2.09 -5.51
N GLU A 141 7.48 -1.35 -6.15
CA GLU A 141 7.46 -1.15 -7.60
C GLU A 141 8.78 -0.52 -8.09
N ALA A 142 9.28 0.51 -7.40
CA ALA A 142 10.51 1.19 -7.76
C ALA A 142 11.76 0.30 -7.59
N ALA A 143 11.82 -0.54 -6.56
CA ALA A 143 12.92 -1.48 -6.38
C ALA A 143 12.92 -2.53 -7.50
N LEU A 144 11.76 -3.01 -7.91
CA LEU A 144 11.61 -4.04 -8.94
C LEU A 144 11.93 -3.53 -10.35
N ALA A 145 11.59 -2.28 -10.64
CA ALA A 145 12.04 -1.61 -11.86
C ALA A 145 13.58 -1.56 -11.98
N ARG A 146 14.30 -1.86 -10.89
CA ARG A 146 15.76 -1.88 -10.79
C ARG A 146 16.33 -3.27 -10.52
N ALA A 147 15.58 -4.35 -10.74
CA ALA A 147 15.99 -5.71 -10.41
C ALA A 147 17.26 -6.23 -11.16
N GLY A 148 17.78 -5.49 -12.14
CA GLY A 148 19.09 -5.74 -12.77
C GLY A 148 20.29 -5.11 -12.03
N ARG A 149 20.08 -4.47 -10.88
CA ARG A 149 21.12 -3.93 -10.00
C ARG A 149 21.32 -4.87 -8.80
N ALA A 150 22.36 -4.61 -8.00
CA ALA A 150 22.51 -5.26 -6.70
C ALA A 150 21.22 -5.06 -5.86
N PRO A 151 20.67 -6.12 -5.23
CA PRO A 151 19.38 -6.07 -4.54
C PRO A 151 19.25 -4.94 -3.52
N GLU A 152 20.31 -4.72 -2.74
CA GLU A 152 20.38 -3.68 -1.71
C GLU A 152 20.31 -2.28 -2.33
N ALA A 153 21.02 -2.07 -3.43
CA ALA A 153 21.03 -0.78 -4.14
C ALA A 153 19.67 -0.51 -4.79
N ALA A 154 19.05 -1.51 -5.40
CA ALA A 154 17.70 -1.41 -5.96
C ALA A 154 16.67 -1.03 -4.87
N LEU A 155 16.72 -1.70 -3.72
CA LEU A 155 15.85 -1.44 -2.59
C LEU A 155 16.05 -0.03 -2.02
N GLN A 156 17.29 0.37 -1.76
CA GLN A 156 17.61 1.69 -1.23
C GLN A 156 17.12 2.79 -2.17
N GLN A 157 17.38 2.67 -3.48
CA GLN A 157 16.94 3.65 -4.46
C GLN A 157 15.42 3.69 -4.60
N GLY A 158 14.75 2.53 -4.55
CA GLY A 158 13.30 2.43 -4.57
C GLY A 158 12.65 3.12 -3.38
N LEU A 159 13.18 2.89 -2.18
CA LEU A 159 12.72 3.55 -0.96
C LEU A 159 12.91 5.07 -0.99
N VAL A 160 14.08 5.55 -1.46
CA VAL A 160 14.33 6.99 -1.59
C VAL A 160 13.35 7.62 -2.58
N GLN A 161 13.11 6.97 -3.72
CA GLN A 161 12.12 7.44 -4.70
C GLN A 161 10.72 7.52 -4.08
N ALA A 162 10.27 6.46 -3.41
CA ALA A 162 8.94 6.41 -2.81
C ALA A 162 8.79 7.40 -1.64
N ALA A 163 9.84 7.59 -0.85
CA ALA A 163 9.85 8.54 0.27
C ALA A 163 9.69 9.99 -0.19
N ARG A 164 10.28 10.38 -1.33
CA ARG A 164 10.10 11.73 -1.89
C ARG A 164 8.62 12.06 -2.13
N ARG A 165 7.84 11.06 -2.54
CA ARG A 165 6.41 11.23 -2.85
C ARG A 165 5.51 11.02 -1.64
N ASN A 166 5.81 10.04 -0.80
CA ASN A 166 4.89 9.57 0.23
C ASN A 166 5.29 9.97 1.64
N ALA A 167 6.59 10.09 1.92
CA ALA A 167 7.14 10.34 3.25
C ALA A 167 8.31 11.34 3.23
N PRO A 168 8.07 12.58 2.76
CA PRO A 168 9.14 13.56 2.56
C PRO A 168 9.81 13.99 3.87
N GLY A 169 9.13 13.82 5.01
CA GLY A 169 9.70 14.08 6.33
C GLY A 169 10.87 13.16 6.69
N LEU A 170 10.90 11.92 6.17
CA LEU A 170 12.03 11.00 6.39
C LEU A 170 13.32 11.54 5.78
N LEU A 171 13.22 12.11 4.58
CA LEU A 171 14.38 12.65 3.87
C LEU A 171 14.91 13.91 4.55
N ARG A 172 14.02 14.74 5.12
CA ARG A 172 14.40 15.92 5.91
C ARG A 172 15.10 15.52 7.21
N GLN A 173 14.59 14.52 7.93
CA GLN A 173 15.22 14.02 9.15
C GLN A 173 16.60 13.43 8.87
N ARG A 174 16.73 12.67 7.77
CA ARG A 174 18.02 12.13 7.31
C ARG A 174 19.01 13.26 6.98
N ALA A 175 18.59 14.24 6.18
CA ALA A 175 19.44 15.38 5.82
C ALA A 175 19.86 16.19 7.05
N ALA A 176 18.97 16.37 8.03
CA ALA A 176 19.30 17.04 9.29
C ALA A 176 20.30 16.23 10.14
N ALA A 177 20.15 14.90 10.19
CA ALA A 177 21.09 14.02 10.87
C ALA A 177 22.47 14.00 10.20
N ASP A 178 22.52 14.02 8.87
CA ASP A 178 23.76 14.05 8.07
C ASP A 178 24.42 15.45 8.10
N ALA A 179 23.64 16.53 8.30
CA ALA A 179 24.12 17.91 8.38
C ALA A 179 24.69 18.30 9.76
N TRP A 180 24.43 17.51 10.80
CA TRP A 180 25.11 17.64 12.08
C TRP A 180 26.35 16.73 12.09
N PRO A 181 27.58 17.26 11.94
CA PRO A 181 28.75 16.48 12.27
C PRO A 181 28.72 16.21 13.78
N THR A 182 29.01 14.98 14.19
CA THR A 182 29.24 14.62 15.59
C THR A 182 30.35 15.50 16.15
N ALA A 183 29.97 16.64 16.73
CA ALA A 183 30.86 17.47 17.51
C ALA A 183 31.11 16.72 18.83
N GLY A 184 32.25 16.02 18.91
CA GLY A 184 32.74 15.39 20.13
C GLY A 184 33.03 13.91 19.99
N GLN A 185 34.21 13.60 19.47
CA GLN A 185 35.08 12.53 19.98
C GLN A 185 36.12 13.19 20.88
#